data_AF-A0A4Y8L341-F1
#
_entry.id   AF-A0A4Y8L341-F1
#
_cell.length_a   1.000
_cell.length_b   1.000
_cell.length_c   1.000
_cell.angle_alpha   90.00
_cell.angle_beta   90.00
_cell.angle_gamma   90.00
#
_symmetry.space_group_name_H-M   'P 1'
#
loop_
_entity.id
_entity.type
_entity.pdbx_description
1 polymer ?
#
loop_
_entity_poly.entity_id
_entity_poly.type
_entity_poly.pdbx_seq_one_letter_code
_entity_poly.pdbx_strand_id
1 'polypeptide(L)'
;METLLKYFFKAVNWLLTQFFGDAYQGVKKRFAKNVQRKIKEISNQNQPVIDDRGTLFLGKTETNFVIGGGTGQVAYEPESVRTFYDDSFVELPDELNQIRTRIEQTEIAKQDEGLKHLYNTHQVTLVNAVHSNVDFIERGFPILHFKKSDYYSYQATVASLDQPIASDGTTIRQKYIDTIKDYQEPSPFLSQGVGIVLTVVTSDEKIVISHRKDTGIRPHEMDVSVVEAIDPDKDYTYDPNNRQKKSIDLYSAAKRGLYEELGLDVQKDEITLLGYGLDLEYYQWNVIGTAHINLTYDEVLRQKSSGIHGMNELKKIEAVDLDPKKVAQLLKNNKLWSTAQVALYWTTIYNMNEYSRKKEMDKILLEIM
;
A
#
# COMPACT_ATOMS: atom_id res chain seq x y z
N MET A 1 -19.30 -26.10 -18.58
CA MET A 1 -19.80 -25.15 -19.61
C MET A 1 -18.64 -24.54 -20.40
N GLU A 2 -17.58 -24.08 -19.74
CA GLU A 2 -16.35 -23.56 -20.39
C GLU A 2 -15.69 -24.53 -21.38
N THR A 3 -15.67 -25.83 -21.07
CA THR A 3 -15.02 -26.84 -21.93
C THR A 3 -15.73 -26.97 -23.28
N LEU A 4 -17.07 -26.99 -23.28
CA LEU A 4 -17.90 -27.03 -24.48
C LEU A 4 -17.75 -25.76 -25.32
N LEU A 5 -17.64 -24.59 -24.68
CA LEU A 5 -17.40 -23.32 -25.36
C LEU A 5 -16.03 -23.31 -26.06
N LYS A 6 -14.98 -23.80 -25.40
CA LYS A 6 -13.63 -23.94 -25.99
C LYS A 6 -13.62 -24.86 -27.22
N TYR A 7 -14.33 -25.99 -27.18
CA TYR A 7 -14.43 -26.89 -28.35
C TYR A 7 -15.22 -26.29 -29.49
N PHE A 8 -16.31 -25.56 -29.20
CA PHE A 8 -17.09 -24.85 -30.21
C PHE A 8 -16.26 -23.78 -30.93
N PHE A 9 -15.53 -22.93 -30.20
CA PHE A 9 -14.64 -21.94 -30.80
C PHE A 9 -13.51 -22.56 -31.63
N LYS A 10 -12.96 -23.72 -31.20
CA LYS A 10 -11.97 -24.46 -32.00
C LYS A 10 -12.58 -25.00 -33.31
N ALA A 11 -13.77 -25.57 -33.26
CA ALA A 11 -14.45 -26.11 -34.44
C ALA A 11 -14.83 -25.00 -35.44
N VAL A 12 -15.36 -23.87 -34.96
CA VAL A 12 -15.67 -22.69 -35.77
C VAL A 12 -14.40 -22.11 -36.40
N ASN A 13 -13.32 -21.95 -35.62
CA ASN A 13 -12.07 -21.43 -36.14
C ASN A 13 -11.42 -22.38 -37.17
N TRP A 14 -11.56 -23.70 -37.02
CA TRP A 14 -11.12 -24.68 -38.01
C TRP A 14 -11.94 -24.58 -39.30
N LEU A 15 -13.28 -24.54 -39.21
CA LEU A 15 -14.19 -24.36 -40.36
C LEU A 15 -13.89 -23.07 -41.12
N LEU A 16 -13.75 -21.95 -40.42
CA LEU A 16 -13.44 -20.65 -41.04
C LEU A 16 -12.07 -20.66 -41.73
N THR A 17 -11.10 -21.42 -41.19
CA THR A 17 -9.79 -21.58 -41.84
C THR A 17 -9.89 -22.43 -43.11
N GLN A 18 -10.71 -23.49 -43.11
CA GLN A 18 -10.90 -24.35 -44.28
C GLN A 18 -11.66 -23.64 -45.42
N PHE A 19 -12.71 -22.89 -45.09
CA PHE A 19 -13.56 -22.26 -46.10
C PHE A 19 -13.00 -20.96 -46.67
N PHE A 20 -12.22 -20.21 -45.89
CA PHE A 20 -11.79 -18.85 -46.25
C PHE A 20 -10.25 -18.68 -46.30
N GLY A 21 -9.49 -19.73 -46.05
CA GLY A 21 -8.03 -19.81 -46.26
C GLY A 21 -7.26 -18.57 -45.78
N ASP A 22 -6.40 -18.05 -46.64
CA ASP A 22 -5.53 -16.90 -46.35
C ASP A 22 -6.30 -15.60 -46.09
N ALA A 23 -7.50 -15.45 -46.68
CA ALA A 23 -8.33 -14.27 -46.47
C ALA A 23 -8.84 -14.18 -45.02
N TYR A 24 -9.26 -15.30 -44.42
CA TYR A 24 -9.64 -15.35 -43.01
C TYR A 24 -8.45 -15.14 -42.07
N GLN A 25 -7.28 -15.69 -42.40
CA GLN A 25 -6.06 -15.42 -41.62
C GLN A 25 -5.65 -13.95 -41.68
N GLY A 26 -5.82 -13.29 -42.83
CA GLY A 26 -5.60 -11.85 -42.99
C GLY A 26 -6.57 -11.01 -42.16
N VAL A 27 -7.87 -11.33 -42.18
CA VAL A 27 -8.90 -10.66 -41.36
C VAL A 27 -8.66 -10.90 -39.87
N LYS A 28 -8.33 -12.13 -39.47
CA LYS A 28 -8.02 -12.49 -38.07
C LYS A 28 -6.79 -11.75 -37.55
N LYS A 29 -5.72 -11.65 -38.34
CA LYS A 29 -4.52 -10.86 -37.97
C LYS A 29 -4.84 -9.38 -37.86
N ARG A 30 -5.63 -8.80 -38.77
CA ARG A 30 -6.07 -7.39 -38.69
C ARG A 30 -6.97 -7.14 -37.48
N PHE A 31 -7.91 -8.03 -37.20
CA PHE A 31 -8.79 -7.95 -36.04
C PHE A 31 -8.00 -8.08 -34.74
N ALA A 32 -7.12 -9.08 -34.62
CA ALA A 32 -6.24 -9.26 -33.47
C ALA A 32 -5.33 -8.04 -33.27
N LYS A 33 -4.75 -7.48 -34.34
CA LYS A 33 -3.93 -6.25 -34.26
C LYS A 33 -4.75 -5.03 -33.86
N ASN A 34 -5.98 -4.90 -34.34
CA ASN A 34 -6.89 -3.82 -33.95
C ASN A 34 -7.35 -3.95 -32.49
N VAL A 35 -7.63 -5.17 -32.04
CA VAL A 35 -7.95 -5.50 -30.65
C VAL A 35 -6.74 -5.23 -29.77
N GLN A 36 -5.56 -5.72 -30.11
CA GLN A 36 -4.31 -5.42 -29.40
C GLN A 36 -3.99 -3.93 -29.37
N ARG A 37 -4.23 -3.20 -30.46
CA ARG A 37 -4.04 -1.74 -30.49
C ARG A 37 -5.03 -1.03 -29.57
N LYS A 38 -6.32 -1.39 -29.62
CA LYS A 38 -7.33 -0.85 -28.69
C LYS A 38 -7.00 -1.20 -27.25
N ILE A 39 -6.52 -2.41 -26.98
CA ILE A 39 -6.07 -2.85 -25.66
C ILE A 39 -4.87 -2.02 -25.21
N LYS A 40 -3.89 -1.77 -26.08
CA LYS A 40 -2.73 -0.92 -25.78
C LYS A 40 -3.13 0.53 -25.57
N GLU A 41 -4.08 1.06 -26.35
CA GLU A 41 -4.63 2.41 -26.18
C GLU A 41 -5.36 2.55 -24.84
N ILE A 42 -6.19 1.57 -24.45
CA ILE A 42 -6.89 1.53 -23.16
C ILE A 42 -5.89 1.37 -22.00
N SER A 43 -4.91 0.47 -22.16
CA SER A 43 -3.85 0.24 -21.17
C SER A 43 -3.02 1.50 -20.94
N ASN A 44 -2.57 2.17 -22.02
CA ASN A 44 -1.82 3.42 -21.92
C ASN A 44 -2.63 4.58 -21.31
N GLN A 45 -3.95 4.62 -21.53
CA GLN A 45 -4.82 5.62 -20.91
C GLN A 45 -4.98 5.42 -19.39
N ASN A 46 -4.79 4.19 -18.91
CA ASN A 46 -5.00 3.82 -17.52
C ASN A 46 -3.71 3.72 -16.71
N GLN A 47 -2.53 3.96 -17.30
CA GLN A 47 -1.29 3.97 -16.55
C GLN A 47 -1.19 5.23 -15.66
N PRO A 48 -0.66 5.10 -14.43
CA PRO A 48 -0.31 6.26 -13.62
C PRO A 48 0.71 7.12 -14.36
N VAL A 49 0.65 8.44 -14.14
CA VAL A 49 1.70 9.33 -14.63
C VAL A 49 2.86 9.20 -13.65
N ILE A 50 3.96 8.60 -14.12
CA ILE A 50 5.17 8.36 -13.33
C ILE A 50 6.39 9.01 -13.98
N ASP A 51 7.38 9.41 -13.19
CA ASP A 51 8.71 9.75 -13.70
C ASP A 51 9.55 8.50 -14.01
N ASP A 52 10.79 8.72 -14.45
CA ASP A 52 11.77 7.67 -14.73
C ASP A 52 12.14 6.84 -13.48
N ARG A 53 11.85 7.35 -12.27
CA ARG A 53 12.08 6.65 -10.99
C ARG A 53 10.86 5.83 -10.54
N GLY A 54 9.73 5.94 -11.23
CA GLY A 54 8.47 5.28 -10.86
C GLY A 54 7.61 6.08 -9.87
N THR A 55 7.93 7.35 -9.66
CA THR A 55 7.26 8.25 -8.70
C THR A 55 5.94 8.74 -9.27
N LEU A 56 4.85 8.64 -8.50
CA LEU A 56 3.52 9.05 -8.94
C LEU A 56 3.34 10.57 -8.97
N PHE A 57 2.68 11.08 -10.02
CA PHE A 57 2.18 12.45 -10.09
C PHE A 57 0.68 12.51 -9.77
N LEU A 58 0.30 13.49 -8.97
CA LEU A 58 -1.10 13.88 -8.72
C LEU A 58 -1.33 15.27 -9.32
N GLY A 59 -2.01 15.33 -10.47
CA GLY A 59 -2.11 16.57 -11.24
C GLY A 59 -0.74 17.03 -11.74
N LYS A 60 -0.28 18.21 -11.31
CA LYS A 60 1.08 18.72 -11.59
C LYS A 60 2.07 18.51 -10.45
N THR A 61 1.63 17.92 -9.35
CA THR A 61 2.46 17.71 -8.16
C THR A 61 3.09 16.33 -8.21
N GLU A 62 4.42 16.30 -8.19
CA GLU A 62 5.19 15.08 -7.95
C GLU A 62 5.03 14.68 -6.46
N THR A 63 4.72 13.41 -6.21
CA THR A 63 4.71 12.86 -4.84
C THR A 63 6.10 12.31 -4.49
N ASN A 64 6.33 11.89 -3.25
CA ASN A 64 7.51 11.08 -2.90
C ASN A 64 7.21 9.57 -2.98
N PHE A 65 6.12 9.15 -3.62
CA PHE A 65 5.68 7.75 -3.62
C PHE A 65 6.06 7.04 -4.91
N VAL A 66 6.95 6.04 -4.80
CA VAL A 66 7.33 5.14 -5.90
C VAL A 66 6.37 3.95 -5.93
N ILE A 67 5.74 3.72 -7.08
CA ILE A 67 4.79 2.62 -7.25
C ILE A 67 5.56 1.30 -7.39
N GLY A 68 5.33 0.37 -6.44
CA GLY A 68 5.83 -1.01 -6.54
C GLY A 68 4.87 -1.91 -7.31
N GLY A 69 3.56 -1.67 -7.20
CA GLY A 69 2.55 -2.36 -7.99
C GLY A 69 1.14 -1.89 -7.70
N GLY A 70 0.24 -2.06 -8.67
CA GLY A 70 -1.15 -1.60 -8.59
C GLY A 70 -1.33 -0.19 -9.17
N THR A 71 -2.60 0.19 -9.34
CA THR A 71 -2.96 1.47 -9.99
C THR A 71 -4.10 2.19 -9.29
N GLY A 72 -4.61 1.64 -8.18
CA GLY A 72 -5.84 2.11 -7.53
C GLY A 72 -7.14 1.83 -8.28
N GLN A 73 -7.10 1.48 -9.58
CA GLN A 73 -8.32 1.26 -10.37
C GLN A 73 -8.90 -0.15 -10.22
N VAL A 74 -8.04 -1.12 -9.95
CA VAL A 74 -8.38 -2.55 -9.88
C VAL A 74 -7.89 -3.09 -8.54
N ALA A 75 -8.80 -3.74 -7.82
CA ALA A 75 -8.51 -4.44 -6.58
C ALA A 75 -7.66 -5.69 -6.83
N TYR A 76 -6.78 -6.00 -5.90
CA TYR A 76 -6.22 -7.34 -5.80
C TYR A 76 -7.28 -8.30 -5.26
N GLU A 77 -7.39 -9.46 -5.92
CA GLU A 77 -8.17 -10.56 -5.38
C GLU A 77 -7.45 -11.10 -4.14
N PRO A 78 -8.14 -11.27 -2.99
CA PRO A 78 -7.52 -11.76 -1.76
C PRO A 78 -6.71 -13.04 -1.93
N GLU A 79 -7.21 -13.98 -2.74
CA GLU A 79 -6.59 -15.27 -3.01
C GLU A 79 -5.34 -15.18 -3.90
N SER A 80 -5.18 -14.07 -4.60
CA SER A 80 -4.09 -13.83 -5.56
C SER A 80 -2.89 -13.15 -4.89
N VAL A 81 -3.08 -12.45 -3.78
CA VAL A 81 -2.00 -11.84 -2.99
C VAL A 81 -1.14 -12.95 -2.36
N ARG A 82 0.15 -12.99 -2.71
CA ARG A 82 1.08 -13.98 -2.18
C ARG A 82 2.09 -13.33 -1.26
N THR A 83 2.24 -13.89 -0.08
CA THR A 83 3.22 -13.47 0.90
C THR A 83 4.07 -14.66 1.30
N PHE A 84 5.30 -14.39 1.72
CA PHE A 84 6.20 -15.35 2.32
C PHE A 84 6.86 -14.73 3.54
N TYR A 85 7.07 -15.53 4.59
CA TYR A 85 7.72 -15.07 5.81
C TYR A 85 8.86 -16.02 6.21
N ASP A 86 9.98 -15.41 6.60
CA ASP A 86 11.15 -16.04 7.19
C ASP A 86 11.38 -15.38 8.55
N ASP A 87 11.46 -16.19 9.62
CA ASP A 87 11.54 -15.70 11.00
C ASP A 87 12.94 -15.22 11.41
N SER A 88 13.93 -15.33 10.50
CA SER A 88 15.24 -14.73 10.67
C SER A 88 15.19 -13.20 10.51
N PHE A 89 16.06 -12.52 11.26
CA PHE A 89 16.29 -11.08 11.11
C PHE A 89 17.17 -10.77 9.90
N VAL A 90 17.04 -9.56 9.36
CA VAL A 90 18.02 -8.99 8.44
C VAL A 90 19.19 -8.41 9.24
N GLU A 91 20.42 -8.67 8.79
CA GLU A 91 21.60 -8.06 9.38
C GLU A 91 21.66 -6.56 9.06
N LEU A 92 21.81 -5.74 10.10
CA LEU A 92 22.02 -4.29 9.95
C LEU A 92 23.51 -4.01 9.73
N PRO A 93 23.87 -3.02 8.89
CA PRO A 93 25.23 -2.45 8.88
C PRO A 93 25.70 -2.09 10.28
N ASP A 94 27.00 -2.26 10.55
CA ASP A 94 27.59 -2.13 11.90
C ASP A 94 27.20 -0.82 12.60
N GLU A 95 27.24 0.31 11.89
CA GLU A 95 26.89 1.61 12.48
C GLU A 95 25.40 1.72 12.83
N LEU A 96 24.50 1.12 12.04
CA LEU A 96 23.07 1.11 12.31
C LEU A 96 22.76 0.14 13.46
N ASN A 97 23.48 -0.98 13.54
CA ASN A 97 23.39 -1.92 14.65
C ASN A 97 23.85 -1.29 15.98
N GLN A 98 24.89 -0.45 15.95
CA GLN A 98 25.32 0.32 17.13
C GLN A 98 24.25 1.32 17.57
N ILE A 99 23.55 1.98 16.63
CA ILE A 99 22.43 2.87 16.94
C ILE A 99 21.29 2.08 17.58
N ARG A 100 20.89 0.94 16.98
CA ARG A 100 19.86 0.04 17.52
C ARG A 100 20.19 -0.40 18.95
N THR A 101 21.42 -0.85 19.18
CA THR A 101 21.90 -1.28 20.51
C THR A 101 21.80 -0.16 21.54
N ARG A 102 22.14 1.08 21.16
CA ARG A 102 22.03 2.25 22.05
C ARG A 102 20.58 2.58 22.38
N ILE A 103 19.68 2.51 21.40
CA ILE A 103 18.24 2.69 21.62
C ILE A 103 17.73 1.66 22.63
N GLU A 104 18.06 0.38 22.43
CA GLU A 104 17.68 -0.72 23.32
C GLU A 104 18.17 -0.49 24.75
N GLN A 105 19.45 -0.17 24.92
CA GLN A 105 20.02 0.16 26.24
C GLN A 105 19.34 1.36 26.90
N THR A 106 19.02 2.39 26.11
CA THR A 106 18.35 3.60 26.61
C THR A 106 16.94 3.32 27.10
N GLU A 107 16.16 2.55 26.34
CA GLU A 107 14.79 2.21 26.71
C GLU A 107 14.72 1.22 27.88
N ILE A 108 15.68 0.28 27.99
CA ILE A 108 15.82 -0.60 29.17
C ILE A 108 16.13 0.25 30.42
N ALA A 109 17.07 1.20 30.34
CA ALA A 109 17.39 2.07 31.46
C ALA A 109 16.18 2.91 31.91
N LYS A 110 15.42 3.46 30.95
CA LYS A 110 14.15 4.17 31.26
C LYS A 110 13.15 3.25 31.94
N GLN A 111 13.01 2.02 31.48
CA GLN A 111 12.13 1.03 32.07
C GLN A 111 12.52 0.73 33.53
N ASP A 112 13.81 0.51 33.79
CA ASP A 112 14.34 0.24 35.14
C ASP A 112 14.15 1.42 36.10
N GLU A 113 14.20 2.64 35.58
CA GLU A 113 13.92 3.88 36.31
C GLU A 113 12.41 4.19 36.47
N GLY A 114 11.52 3.35 35.91
CA GLY A 114 10.08 3.57 35.94
C GLY A 114 9.62 4.75 35.08
N LEU A 115 10.46 5.21 34.15
CA LEU A 115 10.14 6.27 33.20
C LEU A 115 9.32 5.73 32.02
N LYS A 116 8.63 6.65 31.33
CA LYS A 116 7.97 6.33 30.07
C LYS A 116 9.03 5.88 29.05
N HIS A 117 8.86 4.68 28.53
CA HIS A 117 9.74 4.05 27.55
C HIS A 117 8.92 3.49 26.39
N LEU A 118 9.61 3.16 25.31
CA LEU A 118 9.08 2.46 24.16
C LEU A 118 9.28 0.96 24.34
N TYR A 119 8.31 0.16 23.89
CA TYR A 119 8.43 -1.30 23.83
C TYR A 119 9.00 -1.71 22.49
N ASN A 120 9.90 -2.71 22.48
CA ASN A 120 10.38 -3.30 21.24
C ASN A 120 9.34 -4.28 20.68
N THR A 121 8.38 -3.78 19.92
CA THR A 121 7.35 -4.62 19.30
C THR A 121 7.88 -5.33 18.06
N HIS A 122 7.33 -6.50 17.77
CA HIS A 122 7.68 -7.24 16.56
C HIS A 122 7.11 -6.57 15.32
N GLN A 123 7.89 -6.58 14.24
CA GLN A 123 7.52 -6.04 12.94
C GLN A 123 8.05 -6.96 11.84
N VAL A 124 7.80 -6.59 10.59
CA VAL A 124 8.42 -7.22 9.42
C VAL A 124 9.28 -6.22 8.65
N THR A 125 10.26 -6.75 7.93
CA THR A 125 10.97 -6.04 6.87
C THR A 125 10.66 -6.66 5.52
N LEU A 126 10.50 -5.82 4.49
CA LEU A 126 10.31 -6.27 3.12
C LEU A 126 11.67 -6.54 2.46
N VAL A 127 11.89 -7.79 2.04
CA VAL A 127 13.16 -8.21 1.42
C VAL A 127 13.08 -8.41 -0.09
N ASN A 128 11.86 -8.61 -0.60
CA ASN A 128 11.60 -8.69 -2.03
C ASN A 128 10.14 -8.36 -2.31
N ALA A 129 9.88 -7.69 -3.43
CA ALA A 129 8.54 -7.38 -3.91
C ALA A 129 8.50 -7.56 -5.42
N VAL A 130 7.63 -8.44 -5.89
CA VAL A 130 7.44 -8.70 -7.32
C VAL A 130 5.97 -8.51 -7.65
N HIS A 131 5.69 -7.70 -8.68
CA HIS A 131 4.36 -7.61 -9.24
C HIS A 131 4.22 -8.60 -10.40
N SER A 132 3.22 -9.48 -10.34
CA SER A 132 2.99 -10.42 -11.44
C SER A 132 2.43 -9.66 -12.65
N ASN A 133 3.29 -9.30 -13.60
CA ASN A 133 2.87 -8.79 -14.89
C ASN A 133 2.48 -9.98 -15.77
N VAL A 134 1.28 -10.50 -15.55
CA VAL A 134 0.65 -11.43 -16.49
C VAL A 134 -0.27 -10.59 -17.39
N ASP A 135 -0.24 -10.87 -18.70
CA ASP A 135 -0.87 -10.07 -19.76
C ASP A 135 -2.27 -9.56 -19.40
N PHE A 136 -2.77 -8.47 -20.01
CA PHE A 136 -4.07 -7.78 -19.73
C PHE A 136 -5.33 -8.64 -19.50
N ILE A 137 -5.28 -9.95 -19.76
CA ILE A 137 -6.31 -10.94 -19.47
C ILE A 137 -6.27 -11.36 -17.99
N GLU A 138 -5.08 -11.44 -17.40
CA GLU A 138 -4.82 -11.86 -16.03
C GLU A 138 -4.60 -10.62 -15.15
N ARG A 139 -5.29 -10.59 -14.00
CA ARG A 139 -5.15 -9.50 -13.03
C ARG A 139 -3.81 -9.66 -12.31
N GLY A 140 -2.95 -8.64 -12.42
CA GLY A 140 -1.68 -8.63 -11.69
C GLY A 140 -1.89 -8.66 -10.17
N PHE A 141 -1.00 -9.34 -9.47
CA PHE A 141 -1.04 -9.48 -8.02
C PHE A 141 0.38 -9.36 -7.42
N PRO A 142 0.50 -8.93 -6.16
CA PRO A 142 1.78 -8.81 -5.49
C PRO A 142 2.28 -10.17 -4.98
N ILE A 143 3.60 -10.36 -5.05
CA ILE A 143 4.34 -11.42 -4.39
C ILE A 143 5.35 -10.73 -3.47
N LEU A 144 5.11 -10.76 -2.15
CA LEU A 144 5.90 -10.06 -1.15
C LEU A 144 6.62 -11.04 -0.24
N HIS A 145 7.92 -10.81 -0.02
CA HIS A 145 8.73 -11.61 0.88
C HIS A 145 9.14 -10.77 2.09
N PHE A 146 8.85 -11.31 3.26
CA PHE A 146 9.10 -10.67 4.54
C PHE A 146 10.12 -11.44 5.35
N LYS A 147 10.90 -10.69 6.15
CA LYS A 147 11.70 -11.21 7.24
C LYS A 147 11.29 -10.59 8.56
N LYS A 148 11.71 -11.20 9.67
CA LYS A 148 11.48 -10.65 11.01
C LYS A 148 12.21 -9.31 11.18
N SER A 149 11.55 -8.38 11.83
CA SER A 149 12.07 -7.08 12.25
C SER A 149 11.53 -6.73 13.64
N ASP A 150 11.95 -5.59 14.17
CA ASP A 150 11.48 -5.04 15.43
C ASP A 150 11.48 -3.51 15.41
N TYR A 151 10.74 -2.93 16.36
CA TYR A 151 10.56 -1.49 16.44
C TYR A 151 11.87 -0.73 16.67
N TYR A 152 12.83 -1.31 17.40
CA TYR A 152 14.14 -0.68 17.58
C TYR A 152 14.97 -0.64 16.30
N SER A 153 14.87 -1.67 15.44
CA SER A 153 15.47 -1.65 14.10
C SER A 153 14.82 -0.58 13.23
N TYR A 154 13.50 -0.42 13.29
CA TYR A 154 12.78 0.68 12.63
C TYR A 154 13.28 2.05 13.14
N GLN A 155 13.42 2.22 14.47
CA GLN A 155 13.91 3.47 15.06
C GLN A 155 15.35 3.79 14.62
N ALA A 156 16.22 2.78 14.55
CA ALA A 156 17.61 2.92 14.14
C ALA A 156 17.80 3.19 12.64
N THR A 157 16.75 3.01 11.83
CA THR A 157 16.81 3.12 10.37
C THR A 157 15.79 4.15 9.86
N VAL A 158 14.57 3.70 9.56
CA VAL A 158 13.46 4.47 8.96
C VAL A 158 13.11 5.73 9.78
N ALA A 159 13.11 5.66 11.11
CA ALA A 159 12.81 6.85 11.94
C ALA A 159 13.98 7.85 12.04
N SER A 160 15.18 7.47 11.59
CA SER A 160 16.43 8.21 11.80
C SER A 160 17.13 8.57 10.49
N LEU A 161 16.42 8.59 9.36
CA LEU A 161 17.02 8.75 8.03
C LEU A 161 17.92 9.98 7.88
N ASP A 162 17.50 11.09 8.49
CA ASP A 162 18.16 12.39 8.40
C ASP A 162 19.03 12.70 9.62
N GLN A 163 19.22 11.73 10.52
CA GLN A 163 20.16 11.85 11.63
C GLN A 163 21.60 11.55 11.15
N PRO A 164 22.59 12.33 11.57
CA PRO A 164 23.99 12.03 11.28
C PRO A 164 24.42 10.69 11.88
N ILE A 165 25.02 9.83 11.05
CA ILE A 165 25.57 8.53 11.47
C ILE A 165 27.11 8.49 11.45
N ALA A 166 27.73 9.53 10.90
CA ALA A 166 29.18 9.68 10.83
C ALA A 166 29.61 11.06 11.35
N SER A 167 30.88 11.18 11.74
CA SER A 167 31.45 12.42 12.29
C SER A 167 31.52 13.57 11.29
N ASP A 168 31.49 13.26 9.99
CA ASP A 168 31.44 14.24 8.90
C ASP A 168 30.02 14.80 8.64
N GLY A 169 29.02 14.35 9.40
CA GLY A 169 27.64 14.78 9.26
C GLY A 169 26.81 13.95 8.27
N THR A 170 27.39 12.93 7.63
CA THR A 170 26.68 12.07 6.68
C THR A 170 25.48 11.39 7.34
N THR A 171 24.31 11.45 6.71
CA THR A 171 23.07 10.81 7.18
C THR A 171 22.83 9.43 6.57
N ILE A 172 21.88 8.67 7.11
CA ILE A 172 21.46 7.38 6.52
C ILE A 172 20.96 7.60 5.09
N ARG A 173 20.15 8.64 4.86
CA ARG A 173 19.61 8.96 3.53
C ARG A 173 20.72 9.16 2.50
N GLN A 174 21.71 9.99 2.82
CA GLN A 174 22.82 10.30 1.92
C GLN A 174 23.68 9.06 1.62
N LYS A 175 23.93 8.22 2.63
CA LYS A 175 24.80 7.06 2.46
C LYS A 175 24.10 5.91 1.73
N TYR A 176 22.83 5.66 2.06
CA TYR A 176 22.15 4.41 1.72
C TYR A 176 20.95 4.56 0.78
N ILE A 177 20.26 5.70 0.78
CA ILE A 177 19.05 5.90 -0.06
C ILE A 177 19.42 6.59 -1.36
N ASP A 178 20.18 7.69 -1.29
CA ASP A 178 20.58 8.48 -2.47
C ASP A 178 21.48 7.70 -3.44
N THR A 179 22.00 6.54 -3.00
CA THR A 179 22.83 5.62 -3.78
C THR A 179 22.05 4.46 -4.41
N ILE A 180 20.74 4.34 -4.13
CA ILE A 180 19.87 3.31 -4.69
C ILE A 180 19.65 3.58 -6.18
N LYS A 181 19.81 2.53 -7.00
CA LYS A 181 19.62 2.60 -8.45
C LYS A 181 18.20 2.30 -8.89
N ASP A 182 17.52 1.44 -8.15
CA ASP A 182 16.14 1.03 -8.41
C ASP A 182 15.35 1.05 -7.10
N TYR A 183 14.42 2.00 -7.00
CA TYR A 183 13.57 2.15 -5.82
C TYR A 183 12.43 1.12 -5.76
N GLN A 184 12.21 0.34 -6.82
CA GLN A 184 11.25 -0.75 -6.82
C GLN A 184 11.82 -2.03 -6.16
N GLU A 185 13.14 -2.11 -6.00
CA GLU A 185 13.81 -3.18 -5.27
C GLU A 185 13.99 -2.80 -3.78
N PRO A 186 13.34 -3.51 -2.84
CA PRO A 186 13.47 -3.19 -1.42
C PRO A 186 14.91 -3.40 -0.92
N SER A 187 15.50 -2.38 -0.29
CA SER A 187 16.70 -2.55 0.54
C SER A 187 16.31 -3.23 1.87
N PRO A 188 16.71 -4.49 2.15
CA PRO A 188 16.18 -5.25 3.28
C PRO A 188 16.46 -4.63 4.66
N PHE A 189 17.59 -3.95 4.83
CA PHE A 189 17.95 -3.35 6.13
C PHE A 189 17.31 -1.97 6.33
N LEU A 190 16.86 -1.31 5.27
CA LEU A 190 16.13 -0.03 5.34
C LEU A 190 14.61 -0.21 5.28
N SER A 191 14.11 -1.34 4.78
CA SER A 191 12.66 -1.59 4.57
C SER A 191 11.95 -2.10 5.83
N GLN A 192 12.36 -1.59 7.01
CA GLN A 192 11.83 -2.00 8.31
C GLN A 192 10.42 -1.41 8.53
N GLY A 193 9.52 -2.16 9.16
CA GLY A 193 8.21 -1.64 9.55
C GLY A 193 7.28 -1.38 8.37
N VAL A 194 6.99 -2.41 7.59
CA VAL A 194 6.06 -2.33 6.44
C VAL A 194 4.65 -1.99 6.92
N GLY A 195 4.05 -0.96 6.32
CA GLY A 195 2.72 -0.46 6.68
C GLY A 195 1.58 -1.05 5.86
N ILE A 196 0.42 -1.19 6.49
CA ILE A 196 -0.89 -1.29 5.86
C ILE A 196 -1.58 0.07 6.01
N VAL A 197 -1.92 0.68 4.89
CA VAL A 197 -2.51 2.02 4.83
C VAL A 197 -3.90 1.92 4.25
N LEU A 198 -4.92 2.25 5.05
CA LEU A 198 -6.32 2.14 4.66
C LEU A 198 -7.03 3.48 4.70
N THR A 199 -7.82 3.72 3.66
CA THR A 199 -8.86 4.74 3.65
C THR A 199 -10.20 4.06 3.94
N VAL A 200 -10.92 4.50 4.97
CA VAL A 200 -12.23 3.98 5.35
C VAL A 200 -13.30 4.82 4.67
N VAL A 201 -14.19 4.14 3.94
CA VAL A 201 -15.38 4.70 3.31
C VAL A 201 -16.61 4.19 4.06
N THR A 202 -17.38 5.14 4.57
CA THR A 202 -18.63 4.93 5.33
C THR A 202 -19.83 4.74 4.42
N SER A 203 -20.95 4.25 4.97
CA SER A 203 -22.19 4.00 4.21
C SER A 203 -22.89 5.27 3.74
N ASP A 204 -22.57 6.43 4.32
CA ASP A 204 -23.01 7.76 3.87
C ASP A 204 -21.99 8.47 2.97
N GLU A 205 -21.14 7.68 2.28
CA GLU A 205 -20.16 8.12 1.30
C GLU A 205 -19.17 9.16 1.84
N LYS A 206 -18.72 8.99 3.09
CA LYS A 206 -17.63 9.79 3.67
C LYS A 206 -16.35 8.98 3.76
N ILE A 207 -15.23 9.63 3.47
CA ILE A 207 -13.90 9.17 3.83
C ILE A 207 -13.57 9.63 5.25
N VAL A 208 -13.15 8.71 6.11
CA VAL A 208 -12.64 9.02 7.45
C VAL A 208 -11.20 9.50 7.37
N ILE A 209 -10.91 10.66 7.91
CA ILE A 209 -9.57 11.26 7.98
C ILE A 209 -9.14 11.30 9.44
N SER A 210 -7.86 11.03 9.70
CA SER A 210 -7.31 11.05 11.05
C SER A 210 -6.31 12.18 11.27
N HIS A 211 -6.10 12.54 12.53
CA HIS A 211 -5.11 13.55 12.94
C HIS A 211 -4.15 12.94 13.97
N ARG A 212 -2.86 12.98 13.66
CA ARG A 212 -1.81 12.42 14.53
C ARG A 212 -1.66 13.27 15.81
N LYS A 213 -1.38 12.59 16.94
CA LYS A 213 -1.03 13.25 18.20
C LYS A 213 0.36 13.91 18.15
N ASP A 214 0.69 14.62 19.23
CA ASP A 214 1.97 15.30 19.44
C ASP A 214 3.12 14.34 19.82
N THR A 215 3.09 13.09 19.33
CA THR A 215 4.06 12.05 19.70
C THR A 215 4.47 11.23 18.49
N GLY A 216 5.76 10.92 18.39
CA GLY A 216 6.32 10.09 17.34
C GLY A 216 6.62 10.86 16.03
N ILE A 217 6.65 10.12 14.92
CA ILE A 217 6.91 10.66 13.58
C ILE A 217 5.65 11.38 13.08
N ARG A 218 5.84 12.53 12.39
CA ARG A 218 4.78 13.38 11.79
C ARG A 218 3.75 13.93 12.80
N PRO A 219 4.18 14.68 13.84
CA PRO A 219 3.23 15.27 14.79
C PRO A 219 2.32 16.29 14.10
N HIS A 220 1.04 16.30 14.47
CA HIS A 220 -0.01 17.21 13.96
C HIS A 220 -0.36 17.08 12.47
N GLU A 221 0.22 16.12 11.76
CA GLU A 221 -0.15 15.91 10.37
C GLU A 221 -1.52 15.23 10.27
N MET A 222 -2.24 15.62 9.22
CA MET A 222 -3.40 14.88 8.77
C MET A 222 -2.92 13.55 8.18
N ASP A 223 -3.72 12.50 8.35
CA ASP A 223 -3.41 11.19 7.81
C ASP A 223 -4.69 10.50 7.30
N VAL A 224 -4.52 9.37 6.62
CA VAL A 224 -5.65 8.49 6.29
C VAL A 224 -6.24 7.85 7.54
N SER A 225 -7.29 7.05 7.36
CA SER A 225 -8.05 6.46 8.45
C SER A 225 -7.21 5.55 9.34
N VAL A 226 -6.36 4.71 8.74
CA VAL A 226 -5.53 3.72 9.43
C VAL A 226 -4.17 3.61 8.76
N VAL A 227 -3.11 3.61 9.58
CA VAL A 227 -1.73 3.30 9.18
C VAL A 227 -1.18 2.33 10.22
N GLU A 228 -1.12 1.05 9.88
CA GLU A 228 -0.78 -0.01 10.81
C GLU A 228 0.50 -0.74 10.39
N ALA A 229 1.42 -1.00 11.33
CA ALA A 229 2.60 -1.81 11.03
C ALA A 229 2.23 -3.30 11.07
N ILE A 230 2.76 -4.10 10.14
CA ILE A 230 2.52 -5.55 10.15
C ILE A 230 3.27 -6.20 11.32
N ASP A 231 2.54 -6.94 12.16
CA ASP A 231 3.06 -7.72 13.29
C ASP A 231 3.03 -9.22 12.93
N PRO A 232 4.18 -9.89 12.76
CA PRO A 232 4.23 -11.29 12.31
C PRO A 232 3.68 -12.31 13.32
N ASP A 233 3.45 -11.92 14.58
CA ASP A 233 2.86 -12.79 15.59
C ASP A 233 1.35 -12.65 15.69
N LYS A 234 0.77 -11.56 15.15
CA LYS A 234 -0.67 -11.32 15.12
C LYS A 234 -1.26 -11.47 13.71
N ASP A 235 -0.49 -11.10 12.69
CA ASP A 235 -0.95 -10.93 11.31
C ASP A 235 -0.42 -12.05 10.42
N TYR A 236 -0.62 -13.29 10.86
CA TYR A 236 -0.12 -14.45 10.14
C TYR A 236 -1.22 -15.43 9.77
N THR A 237 -0.90 -16.24 8.75
CA THR A 237 -1.63 -17.46 8.41
C THR A 237 -0.62 -18.59 8.24
N TYR A 238 -1.11 -19.83 8.19
CA TYR A 238 -0.27 -20.99 7.89
C TYR A 238 -0.38 -21.34 6.41
N ASP A 239 0.73 -21.76 5.81
CA ASP A 239 0.72 -22.30 4.45
C ASP A 239 -0.23 -23.51 4.41
N PRO A 240 -1.25 -23.52 3.53
CA PRO A 240 -2.21 -24.61 3.46
C PRO A 240 -1.56 -25.95 3.12
N ASN A 241 -0.41 -25.95 2.43
CA ASN A 241 0.37 -27.12 2.08
C ASN A 241 1.46 -27.45 3.11
N ASN A 242 1.80 -26.52 4.00
CA ASN A 242 2.78 -26.73 5.07
C ASN A 242 2.38 -25.95 6.34
N ARG A 243 1.59 -26.59 7.20
CA ARG A 243 1.08 -25.98 8.44
C ARG A 243 2.14 -25.59 9.47
N GLN A 244 3.42 -25.88 9.23
CA GLN A 244 4.53 -25.40 10.08
C GLN A 244 5.13 -24.09 9.56
N LYS A 245 4.83 -23.71 8.31
CA LYS A 245 5.35 -22.49 7.70
C LYS A 245 4.33 -21.35 7.85
N LYS A 246 4.73 -20.31 8.58
CA LYS A 246 3.96 -19.06 8.68
C LYS A 246 4.08 -18.26 7.38
N SER A 247 3.04 -17.50 7.07
CA SER A 247 3.07 -16.41 6.11
C SER A 247 2.33 -15.20 6.66
N ILE A 248 2.59 -14.01 6.10
CA ILE A 248 1.93 -12.76 6.52
C ILE A 248 0.53 -12.67 5.89
N ASP A 249 -0.48 -12.43 6.70
CA ASP A 249 -1.85 -12.17 6.25
C ASP A 249 -2.13 -10.66 6.31
N LEU A 250 -1.98 -9.98 5.16
CA LEU A 250 -2.17 -8.53 5.05
C LEU A 250 -3.59 -8.08 5.44
N TYR A 251 -4.60 -8.95 5.25
CA TYR A 251 -5.97 -8.64 5.63
C TYR A 251 -6.17 -8.71 7.15
N SER A 252 -5.43 -9.60 7.84
CA SER A 252 -5.43 -9.64 9.31
C SER A 252 -4.79 -8.38 9.89
N ALA A 253 -3.67 -7.91 9.33
CA ALA A 253 -3.08 -6.62 9.70
C ALA A 253 -4.04 -5.44 9.46
N ALA A 254 -4.70 -5.40 8.30
CA ALA A 254 -5.73 -4.41 7.98
C ALA A 254 -6.89 -4.39 9.00
N LYS A 255 -7.44 -5.57 9.32
CA LYS A 255 -8.49 -5.72 10.34
C LYS A 255 -8.04 -5.24 11.71
N ARG A 256 -6.83 -5.64 12.12
CA ARG A 256 -6.27 -5.24 13.41
C ARG A 256 -6.11 -3.72 13.49
N GLY A 257 -5.55 -3.09 12.46
CA GLY A 257 -5.44 -1.63 12.40
C GLY A 257 -6.79 -0.92 12.49
N LEU A 258 -7.83 -1.40 11.77
CA LEU A 258 -9.19 -0.86 11.87
C LEU A 258 -9.78 -0.99 13.28
N TYR A 259 -9.53 -2.11 13.94
CA TYR A 259 -9.99 -2.35 15.31
C TYR A 259 -9.23 -1.48 16.32
N GLU A 260 -7.90 -1.46 16.26
CA GLU A 260 -7.05 -0.73 17.21
C GLU A 260 -7.22 0.80 17.07
N GLU A 261 -7.33 1.32 15.84
CA GLU A 261 -7.42 2.76 15.60
C GLU A 261 -8.86 3.31 15.64
N LEU A 262 -9.85 2.55 15.20
CA LEU A 262 -11.23 3.04 15.05
C LEU A 262 -12.26 2.23 15.83
N GLY A 263 -11.88 1.10 16.45
CA GLY A 263 -12.81 0.20 17.13
C GLY A 263 -13.70 -0.60 16.18
N LEU A 264 -13.32 -0.71 14.90
CA LEU A 264 -14.12 -1.34 13.85
C LEU A 264 -13.72 -2.82 13.69
N ASP A 265 -14.63 -3.74 14.03
CA ASP A 265 -14.49 -5.16 13.67
C ASP A 265 -15.13 -5.42 12.31
N VAL A 266 -14.31 -5.39 11.26
CA VAL A 266 -14.76 -5.58 9.88
C VAL A 266 -14.50 -7.00 9.37
N GLN A 267 -15.26 -7.42 8.38
CA GLN A 267 -15.01 -8.64 7.64
C GLN A 267 -13.92 -8.44 6.56
N LYS A 268 -13.33 -9.54 6.08
CA LYS A 268 -12.25 -9.45 5.07
C LYS A 268 -12.72 -8.92 3.73
N ASP A 269 -13.97 -9.20 3.35
CA ASP A 269 -14.61 -8.73 2.12
C ASP A 269 -14.98 -7.24 2.15
N GLU A 270 -14.98 -6.62 3.33
CA GLU A 270 -15.08 -5.16 3.48
C GLU A 270 -13.75 -4.45 3.19
N ILE A 271 -12.63 -5.19 3.12
CA ILE A 271 -11.29 -4.65 2.87
C ILE A 271 -10.87 -4.96 1.44
N THR A 272 -10.36 -3.94 0.75
CA THR A 272 -9.85 -4.04 -0.61
C THR A 272 -8.42 -3.51 -0.69
N LEU A 273 -7.47 -4.34 -1.12
CA LEU A 273 -6.09 -3.91 -1.39
C LEU A 273 -5.98 -3.41 -2.84
N LEU A 274 -5.37 -2.24 -3.01
CA LEU A 274 -5.34 -1.48 -4.27
C LEU A 274 -3.94 -1.39 -4.90
N GLY A 275 -2.90 -1.56 -4.10
CA GLY A 275 -1.52 -1.50 -4.55
C GLY A 275 -0.52 -1.50 -3.41
N TYR A 276 0.75 -1.29 -3.75
CA TYR A 276 1.83 -1.10 -2.79
C TYR A 276 2.94 -0.24 -3.40
N GLY A 277 3.80 0.31 -2.55
CA GLY A 277 4.93 1.11 -2.99
C GLY A 277 5.77 1.63 -1.84
N LEU A 278 6.71 2.50 -2.18
CA LEU A 278 7.71 3.06 -1.28
C LEU A 278 7.51 4.57 -1.15
N ASP A 279 7.37 5.05 0.08
CA ASP A 279 7.46 6.48 0.38
C ASP A 279 8.93 6.88 0.56
N LEU A 280 9.49 7.68 -0.34
CA LEU A 280 10.90 8.08 -0.30
C LEU A 280 11.21 9.06 0.84
N GLU A 281 10.22 9.81 1.33
CA GLU A 281 10.44 10.72 2.44
C GLU A 281 10.79 9.94 3.71
N TYR A 282 10.08 8.84 3.97
CA TYR A 282 10.30 8.01 5.15
C TYR A 282 11.04 6.72 4.86
N TYR A 283 11.31 6.40 3.59
CA TYR A 283 11.75 5.07 3.14
C TYR A 283 10.86 3.95 3.70
N GLN A 284 9.55 4.16 3.69
CA GLN A 284 8.59 3.20 4.24
C GLN A 284 7.83 2.52 3.11
N TRP A 285 7.90 1.19 3.08
CA TRP A 285 7.07 0.38 2.19
C TRP A 285 5.68 0.25 2.77
N ASN A 286 4.67 0.46 1.92
CA ASN A 286 3.28 0.46 2.33
C ASN A 286 2.43 -0.33 1.33
N VAL A 287 1.53 -1.16 1.85
CA VAL A 287 0.42 -1.75 1.11
C VAL A 287 -0.80 -0.84 1.31
N ILE A 288 -1.40 -0.40 0.22
CA ILE A 288 -2.47 0.59 0.22
C ILE A 288 -3.80 -0.10 -0.10
N GLY A 289 -4.84 0.25 0.66
CA GLY A 289 -6.19 -0.25 0.44
C GLY A 289 -7.30 0.71 0.87
N THR A 290 -8.52 0.26 0.68
CA THR A 290 -9.75 0.90 1.16
C THR A 290 -10.58 -0.10 1.97
N ALA A 291 -11.32 0.38 2.96
CA ALA A 291 -12.29 -0.42 3.69
C ALA A 291 -13.67 0.21 3.57
N HIS A 292 -14.65 -0.54 3.05
CA HIS A 292 -16.03 -0.11 2.92
C HIS A 292 -16.85 -0.69 4.05
N ILE A 293 -17.33 0.17 4.94
CA ILE A 293 -18.05 -0.26 6.14
C ILE A 293 -19.53 0.09 6.07
N ASN A 294 -20.38 -0.74 6.67
CA ASN A 294 -21.82 -0.51 6.74
C ASN A 294 -22.25 0.43 7.89
N LEU A 295 -21.40 1.39 8.24
CA LEU A 295 -21.64 2.39 9.28
C LEU A 295 -21.53 3.78 8.68
N THR A 296 -22.39 4.68 9.14
CA THR A 296 -22.27 6.11 8.86
C THR A 296 -21.09 6.71 9.62
N TYR A 297 -20.58 7.86 9.17
CA TYR A 297 -19.51 8.55 9.89
C TYR A 297 -19.87 8.85 11.37
N ASP A 298 -21.11 9.26 11.63
CA ASP A 298 -21.57 9.54 13.00
C ASP A 298 -21.58 8.28 13.88
N GLU A 299 -21.83 7.10 13.31
CA GLU A 299 -21.74 5.82 14.02
C GLU A 299 -20.29 5.45 14.31
N VAL A 300 -19.37 5.65 13.36
CA VAL A 300 -17.93 5.45 13.57
C VAL A 300 -17.43 6.36 14.70
N LEU A 301 -17.84 7.63 14.71
CA LEU A 301 -17.47 8.58 15.75
C LEU A 301 -18.00 8.13 17.12
N ARG A 302 -19.24 7.65 17.19
CA ARG A 302 -19.81 7.08 18.43
C ARG A 302 -19.02 5.86 18.88
N GLN A 303 -18.71 4.93 17.99
CA GLN A 303 -17.94 3.73 18.33
C GLN A 303 -16.56 4.07 18.87
N LYS A 304 -15.81 4.95 18.19
CA LYS A 304 -14.50 5.42 18.67
C LYS A 304 -14.61 6.10 20.04
N SER A 305 -15.68 6.87 20.29
CA SER A 305 -15.91 7.51 21.59
C SER A 305 -16.29 6.53 22.71
N SER A 306 -16.91 5.40 22.36
CA SER A 306 -17.26 4.31 23.29
C SER A 306 -16.15 3.28 23.47
N GLY A 307 -15.12 3.33 22.61
CA GLY A 307 -14.03 2.35 22.51
C GLY A 307 -12.99 2.44 23.62
N ILE A 308 -12.26 1.33 23.75
CA ILE A 308 -11.37 0.91 24.85
C ILE A 308 -10.45 2.04 25.36
N HIS A 309 -10.55 2.35 26.65
CA HIS A 309 -9.62 3.22 27.38
C HIS A 309 -8.17 2.71 27.21
N GLY A 310 -7.32 3.47 26.51
CA GLY A 310 -5.86 3.32 26.61
C GLY A 310 -5.04 3.30 25.32
N MET A 311 -5.64 3.10 24.13
CA MET A 311 -4.87 2.84 22.90
C MET A 311 -4.96 3.88 21.78
N ASN A 312 -5.69 4.99 21.95
CA ASN A 312 -5.88 5.93 20.85
C ASN A 312 -4.61 6.78 20.59
N GLU A 313 -3.76 6.45 19.62
CA GLU A 313 -2.70 7.35 19.13
C GLU A 313 -3.25 8.52 18.31
N LEU A 314 -4.47 8.42 17.80
CA LEU A 314 -5.14 9.48 17.04
C LEU A 314 -5.87 10.48 17.96
N LYS A 315 -5.69 11.78 17.70
CA LYS A 315 -6.25 12.88 18.52
C LYS A 315 -7.71 13.18 18.14
N LYS A 316 -8.02 13.08 16.85
CA LYS A 316 -9.30 13.45 16.25
C LYS A 316 -9.47 12.69 14.94
N ILE A 317 -10.71 12.35 14.62
CA ILE A 317 -11.11 11.96 13.26
C ILE A 317 -12.09 12.98 12.70
N GLU A 318 -12.08 13.17 11.40
CA GLU A 318 -13.05 13.97 10.65
C GLU A 318 -13.48 13.24 9.38
N ALA A 319 -14.44 13.81 8.66
CA ALA A 319 -14.96 13.23 7.43
C ALA A 319 -14.84 14.23 6.28
N VAL A 320 -14.53 13.70 5.09
CA VAL A 320 -14.67 14.39 3.82
C VAL A 320 -15.63 13.59 2.93
N ASP A 321 -16.45 14.26 2.14
CA ASP A 321 -17.28 13.57 1.15
C ASP A 321 -16.38 12.80 0.18
N LEU A 322 -16.79 11.58 -0.20
CA LEU A 322 -16.21 10.81 -1.29
C LEU A 322 -16.58 11.45 -2.64
N ASP A 323 -16.14 12.68 -2.84
CA ASP A 323 -16.30 13.47 -4.05
C ASP A 323 -14.90 13.82 -4.60
N PRO A 324 -14.64 13.53 -5.89
CA PRO A 324 -13.33 13.78 -6.50
C PRO A 324 -12.80 15.22 -6.31
N LYS A 325 -13.67 16.24 -6.35
CA LYS A 325 -13.25 17.64 -6.17
C LYS A 325 -12.93 17.92 -4.71
N LYS A 326 -13.71 17.40 -3.76
CA LYS A 326 -13.45 17.53 -2.32
C LYS A 326 -12.15 16.86 -1.92
N VAL A 327 -11.87 15.66 -2.44
CA VAL A 327 -10.60 14.96 -2.22
C VAL A 327 -9.44 15.73 -2.85
N ALA A 328 -9.57 16.21 -4.09
CA ALA A 328 -8.52 17.03 -4.71
C ALA A 328 -8.24 18.33 -3.92
N GLN A 329 -9.28 18.97 -3.37
CA GLN A 329 -9.12 20.12 -2.48
C GLN A 329 -8.42 19.74 -1.16
N LEU A 330 -8.75 18.58 -0.59
CA LEU A 330 -8.09 18.06 0.60
C LEU A 330 -6.58 17.86 0.35
N LEU A 331 -6.24 17.18 -0.76
CA LEU A 331 -4.86 16.91 -1.18
C LEU A 331 -4.05 18.20 -1.41
N LYS A 332 -4.68 19.23 -1.99
CA LYS A 332 -4.02 20.53 -2.23
C LYS A 332 -3.79 21.33 -0.95
N ASN A 333 -4.78 21.37 -0.06
CA ASN A 333 -4.84 22.36 1.01
C ASN A 333 -4.23 21.87 2.33
N ASN A 334 -3.93 20.57 2.45
CA ASN A 334 -3.45 19.98 3.69
C ASN A 334 -2.10 19.32 3.49
N LYS A 335 -1.25 19.40 4.52
CA LYS A 335 0.00 18.64 4.55
C LYS A 335 -0.33 17.18 4.87
N LEU A 336 -0.11 16.33 3.88
CA LEU A 336 -0.23 14.88 3.94
C LEU A 336 1.10 14.29 3.46
N TRP A 337 1.63 13.29 4.15
CA TRP A 337 2.71 12.47 3.58
C TRP A 337 2.25 11.75 2.31
N SER A 338 3.20 11.39 1.45
CA SER A 338 2.90 10.96 0.07
C SER A 338 2.05 9.68 0.04
N THR A 339 2.32 8.74 0.93
CA THR A 339 1.50 7.52 1.05
C THR A 339 0.03 7.81 1.35
N ALA A 340 -0.29 8.74 2.25
CA ALA A 340 -1.68 9.14 2.48
C ALA A 340 -2.31 9.81 1.25
N GLN A 341 -1.55 10.65 0.55
CA GLN A 341 -2.04 11.27 -0.69
C GLN A 341 -2.41 10.21 -1.73
N VAL A 342 -1.55 9.21 -1.93
CA VAL A 342 -1.79 8.10 -2.86
C VAL A 342 -2.97 7.25 -2.41
N ALA A 343 -3.08 6.94 -1.12
CA ALA A 343 -4.20 6.16 -0.59
C ALA A 343 -5.56 6.85 -0.80
N LEU A 344 -5.64 8.16 -0.56
CA LEU A 344 -6.85 8.95 -0.82
C LEU A 344 -7.19 9.00 -2.31
N TYR A 345 -6.18 9.25 -3.16
CA TYR A 345 -6.35 9.25 -4.61
C TYR A 345 -6.82 7.88 -5.14
N TRP A 346 -6.16 6.79 -4.75
CA TRP A 346 -6.50 5.43 -5.15
C TRP A 346 -7.88 5.02 -4.68
N THR A 347 -8.25 5.36 -3.44
CA THR A 347 -9.60 5.10 -2.93
C THR A 347 -10.66 5.86 -3.73
N THR A 348 -10.38 7.11 -4.08
CA THR A 348 -11.31 7.94 -4.86
C THR A 348 -11.51 7.36 -6.26
N ILE A 349 -10.44 7.07 -7.00
CA ILE A 349 -10.56 6.51 -8.35
C ILE A 349 -11.20 5.12 -8.34
N TYR A 350 -10.92 4.29 -7.32
CA TYR A 350 -11.54 2.97 -7.16
C TYR A 350 -13.06 3.06 -7.09
N ASN A 351 -13.55 4.08 -6.37
CA ASN A 351 -14.97 4.31 -6.11
C ASN A 351 -15.72 5.09 -7.19
N MET A 352 -15.03 5.61 -8.20
CA MET A 352 -15.69 6.28 -9.34
C MET A 352 -16.34 5.26 -10.30
N ASN A 353 -17.24 5.71 -11.16
CA ASN A 353 -17.86 4.86 -12.19
C ASN A 353 -16.83 4.32 -13.21
N GLU A 354 -16.91 3.03 -13.57
CA GLU A 354 -15.91 2.28 -14.34
C GLU A 354 -15.45 2.94 -15.66
N TYR A 355 -16.32 3.70 -16.34
CA TYR A 355 -16.04 4.21 -17.68
C TYR A 355 -15.14 5.46 -17.73
N SER A 356 -14.89 6.15 -16.60
CA SER A 356 -14.09 7.40 -16.60
C SER A 356 -13.21 7.65 -15.36
N ARG A 357 -13.13 6.68 -14.42
CA ARG A 357 -12.46 6.77 -13.10
C ARG A 357 -11.24 7.69 -13.07
N LYS A 358 -10.15 7.25 -13.70
CA LYS A 358 -8.85 7.93 -13.59
C LYS A 358 -8.80 9.25 -14.36
N LYS A 359 -9.28 9.26 -15.61
CA LYS A 359 -9.19 10.45 -16.48
C LYS A 359 -9.92 11.66 -15.90
N GLU A 360 -11.07 11.42 -15.28
CA GLU A 360 -11.85 12.47 -14.65
C GLU A 360 -11.16 13.00 -13.39
N MET A 361 -10.66 12.11 -12.52
CA MET A 361 -9.88 12.53 -11.35
C MET A 361 -8.61 13.28 -11.73
N ASP A 362 -7.83 12.77 -12.71
CA ASP A 362 -6.61 13.42 -13.18
C ASP A 362 -6.90 14.81 -13.77
N LYS A 363 -8.01 14.96 -14.49
CA LYS A 363 -8.45 16.26 -14.99
C LYS A 363 -8.75 17.22 -13.85
N ILE A 364 -9.49 16.77 -12.83
CA ILE A 364 -9.80 17.58 -11.63
C ILE A 364 -8.51 17.97 -10.90
N LEU A 365 -7.57 17.03 -10.74
CA LEU A 365 -6.27 17.30 -10.13
C LEU A 365 -5.48 18.31 -10.95
N LEU A 366 -5.42 18.22 -12.28
CA LEU A 366 -4.74 19.21 -13.14
C LEU A 366 -5.34 20.63 -13.08
N GLU A 367 -6.64 20.72 -12.79
CA GLU A 367 -7.34 22.01 -12.61
C GLU A 367 -7.10 22.61 -11.23
N ILE A 368 -6.92 21.76 -10.20
CA ILE A 368 -6.81 22.19 -8.80
C ILE A 368 -5.35 22.34 -8.36
N MET A 369 -4.49 21.37 -8.67
CA MET A 369 -3.07 21.26 -8.28
C MET A 369 -2.15 21.57 -9.47
#